data_AF-A0A081DBL2-F1
#
_entry.id   AF-A0A081DBL2-F1
#
_cell.length_a   1.000
_cell.length_b   1.000
_cell.length_c   1.000
_cell.angle_alpha   90.00
_cell.angle_beta   90.00
_cell.angle_gamma   90.00
#
_symmetry.space_group_name_H-M   'P 1'
#
loop_
_entity.id
_entity.type
_entity.pdbx_description
1 polymer ?
#
loop_
_entity_poly.entity_id
_entity_poly.type
_entity_poly.pdbx_seq_one_letter_code
_entity_poly.pdbx_strand_id
1 'polypeptide(L)' 'MKELLKRYENAEPEIVFHWNDPETDAQGWTVINSLRGGAAGGGTRMRVGLDKNEVLSLAKTMEIKFTVSVLQ' A
#
# COMPACT_ATOMS: atom_id res chain seq x y z
N MET A 1 2.98 -12.31 -16.47
CA MET A 1 3.14 -12.24 -15.00
C MET A 1 4.45 -11.57 -14.57
N LYS A 2 5.64 -12.07 -14.98
CA LYS A 2 6.93 -11.46 -14.58
C LYS A 2 7.07 -9.96 -14.92
N GLU A 3 6.69 -9.58 -16.14
CA GLU A 3 6.62 -8.18 -16.59
C GLU A 3 5.69 -7.31 -15.71
N LEU A 4 4.55 -7.88 -15.31
CA LEU A 4 3.54 -7.19 -14.50
C LEU A 4 4.07 -6.95 -13.08
N LEU A 5 4.68 -7.96 -12.46
CA LEU A 5 5.32 -7.85 -11.15
C LEU A 5 6.43 -6.80 -11.16
N LYS A 6 7.28 -6.77 -12.18
CA LYS A 6 8.31 -5.73 -12.35
C LYS A 6 7.71 -4.33 -12.44
N ARG A 7 6.58 -4.15 -13.14
CA ARG A 7 5.91 -2.84 -13.20
C ARG A 7 5.42 -2.42 -11.82
N TYR A 8 4.81 -3.32 -11.05
CA TYR A 8 4.34 -2.99 -9.70
C TYR A 8 5.47 -2.71 -8.70
N GLU A 9 6.55 -3.50 -8.75
CA GLU A 9 7.74 -3.27 -7.92
C GLU A 9 8.34 -1.89 -8.17
N ASN A 10 8.35 -1.42 -9.41
CA ASN A 10 8.91 -0.13 -9.80
C ASN A 10 7.90 1.02 -9.81
N ALA A 11 6.60 0.74 -9.67
CA ALA A 11 5.57 1.78 -9.64
C ALA A 11 5.76 2.67 -8.42
N GLU A 12 5.76 3.98 -8.62
CA GLU A 12 5.68 4.93 -7.52
C GLU A 12 4.25 4.97 -6.98
N PRO A 13 4.07 5.03 -5.65
CA PRO A 13 2.74 5.14 -5.07
C PRO A 13 2.14 6.52 -5.39
N GLU A 14 0.84 6.55 -5.68
CA GLU A 14 0.09 7.80 -5.85
C GLU A 14 0.22 8.72 -4.64
N ILE A 15 0.05 8.16 -3.43
CA ILE A 15 0.10 8.94 -2.19
C ILE A 15 0.75 8.13 -1.07
N VAL A 16 1.63 8.78 -0.32
CA VAL A 16 2.15 8.28 0.96
C VAL A 16 1.89 9.33 2.03
N PHE A 17 0.98 9.04 2.95
CA PHE A 17 0.81 9.81 4.18
C PHE A 17 1.62 9.17 5.29
N HIS A 18 2.39 9.98 6.01
CA HIS A 18 3.05 9.61 7.26
C HIS A 18 2.50 10.51 8.35
N TRP A 19 2.15 9.93 9.49
CA TRP A 19 1.76 10.69 10.67
C TRP A 19 2.53 10.19 11.89
N ASN A 20 2.68 11.10 12.85
CA ASN A 20 3.13 10.80 14.20
C ASN A 20 2.03 11.27 15.14
N ASP A 21 1.67 10.42 16.10
CA ASP A 21 0.67 10.73 17.10
C ASP A 21 1.26 11.72 18.12
N PRO A 22 0.56 12.80 18.51
CA PRO A 22 1.10 13.79 19.43
C PRO A 22 1.01 13.36 20.90
N GLU A 23 0.21 12.34 21.23
CA GLU A 23 -0.03 11.89 22.61
C GLU A 23 0.76 10.62 22.96
N THR A 24 1.20 9.87 21.94
CA THR A 24 1.90 8.59 22.07
C THR A 24 3.09 8.50 21.13
N ASP A 25 3.97 7.51 21.32
CA ASP A 25 5.09 7.25 20.39
C ASP A 25 4.66 6.53 19.10
N ALA A 26 3.36 6.47 18.82
CA ALA A 26 2.85 5.82 17.63
C ALA A 26 3.14 6.65 16.38
N GLN A 27 3.59 5.98 15.33
CA GLN A 27 3.66 6.54 13.98
C GLN A 27 3.02 5.56 13.01
N GLY A 28 2.57 6.05 11.86
CA GLY A 28 2.01 5.17 10.87
C GLY A 28 2.07 5.73 9.45
N TRP A 29 1.85 4.84 8.50
CA TRP A 29 1.83 5.16 7.08
C TRP A 29 0.53 4.67 6.46
N THR A 30 -0.04 5.53 5.62
CA THR A 30 -1.13 5.17 4.72
C THR A 30 -0.59 5.33 3.31
N VAL A 31 -0.53 4.23 2.56
CA VAL A 31 -0.04 4.21 1.18
C VAL A 31 -1.20 3.89 0.26
N ILE A 32 -1.43 4.76 -0.72
CA ILE A 32 -2.30 4.52 -1.87
C ILE A 32 -1.38 4.26 -3.06
N ASN A 33 -1.32 3.02 -3.53
CA ASN A 33 -0.45 2.69 -4.67
C ASN A 33 -1.11 3.02 -6.01
N SER A 34 -2.41 2.76 -6.14
CA SER A 34 -3.21 3.14 -7.29
C SER A 34 -4.69 3.27 -6.92
N LEU A 35 -5.45 3.95 -7.79
CA LEU A 35 -6.89 4.12 -7.68
C LEU A 35 -7.59 3.40 -8.83
N ARG A 36 -8.71 2.74 -8.55
CA ARG A 36 -9.59 2.17 -9.58
C ARG A 36 -10.99 2.77 -9.39
N GLY A 37 -11.45 3.52 -10.40
CA GLY A 37 -12.72 4.25 -10.30
C GLY A 37 -12.74 5.31 -9.18
N GLY A 38 -11.57 5.84 -8.80
CA GLY A 38 -11.42 6.82 -7.73
C GLY A 38 -11.33 6.24 -6.31
N ALA A 39 -11.29 4.91 -6.15
CA ALA A 39 -11.16 4.26 -4.85
C ALA A 39 -9.95 3.32 -4.77
N ALA A 40 -9.43 3.16 -3.55
CA ALA A 40 -8.44 2.15 -3.18
C ALA A 40 -8.98 1.30 -2.01
N GLY A 41 -8.63 0.02 -2.00
CA GLY A 41 -8.99 -0.92 -0.94
C GLY A 41 -7.76 -1.54 -0.30
N GLY A 42 -7.79 -1.74 1.02
CA GLY A 42 -6.68 -2.28 1.78
C GLY A 42 -7.10 -2.71 3.18
N GLY A 43 -6.19 -3.35 3.91
CA GLY A 43 -6.36 -3.67 5.32
C GLY A 43 -5.52 -2.77 6.21
N THR A 44 -5.82 -2.77 7.50
CA THR A 44 -4.99 -2.09 8.52
C THR A 44 -4.03 -3.10 9.15
N ARG A 45 -2.74 -2.74 9.21
CA ARG A 45 -1.70 -3.53 9.87
C ARG A 45 -1.16 -2.75 11.07
N MET A 46 -1.22 -3.35 12.26
CA MET A 46 -0.72 -2.75 13.49
C MET A 46 0.22 -3.74 14.19
N ARG A 47 1.50 -3.39 14.31
CA ARG A 47 2.51 -4.15 15.07
C ARG A 47 3.70 -3.24 15.43
N VAL A 48 4.42 -3.61 16.49
CA VAL A 48 5.70 -2.98 16.82
C VAL A 48 6.73 -3.25 15.72
N GLY A 49 7.50 -2.22 15.36
CA GLY A 49 8.56 -2.31 14.33
C GLY A 49 8.04 -2.42 12.90
N LEU A 50 6.80 -1.97 12.63
CA LEU A 50 6.32 -1.76 11.26
C LEU A 50 6.97 -0.50 10.68
N ASP A 51 7.38 -0.55 9.42
CA ASP A 51 8.04 0.54 8.73
C ASP A 51 7.35 0.92 7.40
N LYS A 52 7.77 2.04 6.82
CA LYS A 52 7.27 2.54 5.54
C LYS A 52 7.39 1.52 4.40
N ASN A 53 8.47 0.75 4.35
CA ASN A 53 8.74 -0.19 3.24
C ASN A 53 7.80 -1.39 3.29
N GLU A 54 7.46 -1.86 4.49
CA GLU A 54 6.42 -2.89 4.68
C GLU A 54 5.07 -2.39 4.18
N VAL A 55 4.65 -1.17 4.56
CA VAL A 55 3.37 -0.61 4.12
C VAL A 55 3.33 -0.41 2.60
N LEU A 56 4.42 0.10 2.00
CA LEU A 56 4.57 0.22 0.54
C LEU A 56 4.40 -1.14 -0.15
N SER A 57 5.07 -2.17 0.35
CA SER A 57 5.02 -3.52 -0.23
C SER A 57 3.62 -4.14 -0.12
N LEU A 58 2.92 -3.90 0.99
CA LEU A 58 1.54 -4.34 1.19
C LEU A 58 0.58 -3.63 0.21
N ALA A 59 0.72 -2.32 0.02
CA ALA A 59 -0.11 -1.56 -0.91
C ALA A 59 0.08 -2.02 -2.37
N LYS A 60 1.32 -2.26 -2.81
CA LYS A 60 1.63 -2.83 -4.14
C LYS A 60 1.02 -4.23 -4.32
N THR A 61 1.09 -5.06 -3.29
CA THR A 61 0.48 -6.40 -3.30
C THR A 61 -1.05 -6.33 -3.43
N MET A 62 -1.68 -5.36 -2.75
CA MET A 62 -3.13 -5.16 -2.83
C MET A 62 -3.58 -4.76 -4.23
N GLU A 63 -2.81 -3.92 -4.94
CA GLU A 63 -3.09 -3.59 -6.33
C GLU A 63 -3.06 -4.81 -7.24
N ILE A 64 -2.05 -5.68 -7.11
CA ILE A 64 -1.97 -6.94 -7.87
C ILE A 64 -3.21 -7.79 -7.59
N LYS A 65 -3.54 -7.96 -6.31
CA LYS A 65 -4.70 -8.75 -5.89
C LYS A 65 -5.98 -8.20 -6.51
N PHE A 66 -6.22 -6.90 -6.44
CA PHE A 66 -7.41 -6.29 -7.04
C PHE A 66 -7.42 -6.36 -8.57
N THR A 67 -6.26 -6.27 -9.20
CA THR A 67 -6.14 -6.38 -10.66
C THR A 67 -6.51 -7.79 -11.13
N VAL A 68 -6.02 -8.83 -10.45
CA VAL A 68 -6.26 -10.23 -10.84
C VAL A 68 -7.62 -10.75 -10.36
N SER A 69 -8.06 -10.40 -9.14
CA SER A 69 -9.30 -10.91 -8.56
C SER A 69 -10.58 -10.24 -9.08
N VAL A 70 -10.52 -9.01 -9.58
CA VAL A 70 -11.68 -8.29 -10.15
C VAL A 70 -11.68 -8.39 -11.70
N LEU A 71 -10.94 -9.34 -12.25
CA LEU A 71 -10.98 -9.73 -13.68
C LEU A 71 -11.60 -11.13 -13.88
N GLN A 72 -12.53 -11.53 -13.01
CA GLN A 72 -13.49 -12.60 -13.26
C GLN A 72 -14.92 -12.10 -13.08
#